data_AF-A0A6A2ETZ4-F1
#
_entry.id   AF-A0A6A2ETZ4-F1
#
_cell.length_a   1.000
_cell.length_b   1.000
_cell.length_c   1.000
_cell.angle_alpha   90.00
_cell.angle_beta   90.00
_cell.angle_gamma   90.00
#
_symmetry.space_group_name_H-M   'P 1'
#
loop_
_entity.id
_entity.type
_entity.pdbx_description
1 polymer ?
#
loop_
_entity_poly.entity_id
_entity_poly.type
_entity_poly.pdbx_seq_one_letter_code
_entity_poly.pdbx_strand_id
1 'polypeptide(L)'
;MILEEILKNRAGFEEKLRKLIGRPVLLIELDMFALPCGCSGITANMRGLEFDDLEVFEQQVLPLVKEMAENLGVKPTVTFARLVPGSSIVASLNWRTLCPRCYPEFARGAGKMPRPDLYMLVFERRK
;
A
#
# COMPACT_ATOMS: atom_id res chain seq x y z
N MET A 1 7.27 -10.26 -19.38
CA MET A 1 8.16 -9.07 -19.47
C MET A 1 7.83 -8.21 -18.26
N ILE A 2 8.76 -8.03 -17.33
CA ILE A 2 8.47 -7.46 -15.99
C ILE A 2 7.74 -6.11 -16.07
N LEU A 3 8.14 -5.22 -16.98
CA LEU A 3 7.50 -3.91 -17.15
C LEU A 3 6.05 -3.99 -17.67
N GLU A 4 5.73 -4.96 -18.53
CA GLU A 4 4.35 -5.16 -19.01
C GLU A 4 3.44 -5.66 -17.89
N GLU A 5 3.96 -6.54 -17.03
CA GLU A 5 3.23 -7.05 -15.86
C GLU A 5 2.97 -5.93 -14.85
N ILE A 6 3.97 -5.08 -14.57
CA ILE A 6 3.81 -3.87 -13.74
C ILE A 6 2.76 -2.94 -14.34
N LEU A 7 2.84 -2.64 -15.64
CA LEU A 7 1.90 -1.75 -16.32
C LEU A 7 0.47 -2.28 -16.25
N LYS A 8 0.27 -3.58 -16.55
CA LYS A 8 -1.03 -4.23 -16.49
C LYS A 8 -1.61 -4.21 -15.08
N ASN A 9 -0.80 -4.50 -14.07
CA ASN A 9 -1.26 -4.55 -12.68
C ASN A 9 -1.58 -3.15 -12.14
N ARG A 10 -0.73 -2.16 -12.41
CA ARG A 10 -0.99 -0.74 -12.13
C ARG A 10 -2.34 -0.30 -12.71
N ALA A 11 -2.58 -0.62 -13.99
CA ALA A 11 -3.81 -0.24 -14.67
C ALA A 11 -5.05 -0.93 -14.10
N GLY A 12 -4.99 -2.24 -13.88
CA GLY A 12 -6.10 -3.00 -13.32
C GLY A 12 -6.47 -2.56 -11.90
N PHE A 13 -5.47 -2.28 -11.06
CA PHE A 13 -5.72 -1.80 -9.70
C PHE A 13 -6.30 -0.39 -9.67
N GLU A 14 -5.79 0.53 -10.49
CA GLU A 14 -6.38 1.87 -10.62
C GLU A 14 -7.86 1.78 -11.03
N GLU A 15 -8.18 0.96 -12.04
CA GLU A 15 -9.55 0.80 -12.52
C GLU A 15 -10.49 0.28 -11.43
N LYS A 16 -10.08 -0.77 -10.70
CA LYS A 16 -10.85 -1.35 -9.61
C LYS A 16 -11.06 -0.35 -8.47
N LEU A 17 -10.02 0.40 -8.11
CA LEU A 17 -10.11 1.40 -7.05
C LEU A 17 -11.01 2.57 -7.46
N ARG A 18 -10.90 3.06 -8.70
CA ARG A 18 -11.79 4.11 -9.23
C ARG A 18 -13.25 3.68 -9.20
N LYS A 19 -13.54 2.44 -9.59
CA LYS A 19 -14.89 1.86 -9.54
C LYS A 19 -15.43 1.78 -8.11
N LEU A 20 -14.57 1.39 -7.16
CA LEU A 20 -14.93 1.26 -5.75
C LEU A 20 -15.23 2.62 -5.10
N ILE A 21 -14.35 3.62 -5.31
CA ILE A 21 -14.48 4.94 -4.67
C ILE A 21 -15.54 5.81 -5.37
N GLY A 22 -15.78 5.60 -6.66
CA GLY A 22 -16.78 6.38 -7.43
C GLY A 22 -16.34 7.80 -7.79
N ARG A 23 -15.05 8.12 -7.66
CA ARG A 23 -14.46 9.41 -8.07
C ARG A 23 -13.07 9.23 -8.70
N PRO A 24 -12.50 10.28 -9.33
CA PRO A 24 -11.17 10.19 -9.92
C PRO A 24 -10.08 9.87 -8.89
N VAL A 25 -9.49 8.68 -9.01
CA VAL A 25 -8.29 8.22 -8.30
C VAL A 25 -7.27 7.82 -9.34
N LEU A 26 -6.02 8.28 -9.20
CA LEU A 26 -4.94 8.02 -10.15
C LEU A 26 -3.79 7.30 -9.44
N LEU A 27 -3.30 6.22 -10.05
CA LEU A 27 -2.08 5.52 -9.66
C LEU A 27 -0.96 5.95 -10.62
N ILE A 28 -0.31 7.06 -10.30
CA ILE A 28 0.60 7.76 -11.22
C ILE A 28 1.79 6.89 -11.60
N GLU A 29 2.29 6.11 -10.64
CA GLU A 29 3.49 5.30 -10.79
C GLU A 29 3.42 4.10 -9.85
N LEU A 30 3.95 2.96 -10.32
CA LEU A 30 4.08 1.74 -9.54
C LEU A 30 5.56 1.33 -9.54
N ASP A 31 6.21 1.47 -8.40
CA ASP A 31 7.63 1.19 -8.22
C ASP A 31 7.83 -0.18 -7.60
N MET A 32 8.71 -1.00 -8.17
CA MET A 32 9.29 -2.17 -7.49
C MET A 32 10.69 -1.82 -6.99
N PHE A 33 10.98 -2.11 -5.73
CA PHE A 33 12.23 -1.65 -5.11
C PHE A 33 12.85 -2.67 -4.15
N ALA A 34 14.17 -2.49 -3.95
CA ALA A 34 14.96 -3.13 -2.91
C ALA A 34 15.86 -2.08 -2.25
N LEU A 35 15.78 -1.96 -0.92
CA LEU A 35 16.45 -0.91 -0.16
C LEU A 35 17.74 -1.43 0.52
N PRO A 36 18.71 -0.55 0.82
CA PRO A 36 19.96 -0.94 1.50
C PRO A 36 19.77 -1.58 2.87
N CYS A 37 18.66 -1.29 3.56
CA CYS A 37 18.36 -1.90 4.86
C CYS A 37 17.88 -3.37 4.75
N GLY A 38 17.68 -3.88 3.53
CA GLY A 38 17.13 -5.21 3.26
C GLY A 38 15.60 -5.27 3.17
N CYS A 39 14.90 -4.12 3.23
CA CYS A 39 13.47 -4.08 2.90
C CYS A 39 13.28 -4.10 1.38
N SER A 40 12.20 -4.72 0.91
CA SER A 40 11.82 -4.72 -0.50
C SER A 40 10.30 -4.65 -0.63
N GLY A 41 9.82 -4.39 -1.84
CA GLY A 41 8.40 -4.43 -2.13
C GLY A 41 7.99 -3.48 -3.24
N ILE A 42 6.76 -2.98 -3.13
CA ILE A 42 6.16 -2.09 -4.13
C ILE A 42 5.53 -0.86 -3.51
N THR A 43 5.57 0.25 -4.24
CA THR A 43 4.90 1.50 -3.90
C THR A 43 4.01 1.93 -5.05
N ALA A 44 2.73 2.16 -4.77
CA ALA A 44 1.81 2.80 -5.70
C ALA A 44 1.67 4.27 -5.31
N ASN A 45 2.19 5.18 -6.13
CA ASN A 45 2.06 6.62 -5.92
C ASN A 45 0.67 7.08 -6.39
N MET A 46 -0.10 7.66 -5.49
CA MET A 46 -1.53 7.92 -5.69
C MET A 46 -1.82 9.42 -5.77
N ARG A 47 -2.92 9.79 -6.45
CA ARG A 47 -3.60 11.07 -6.30
C ARG A 47 -5.11 10.87 -6.24
N GLY A 48 -5.77 11.69 -5.45
CA GLY A 48 -7.23 11.69 -5.32
C GLY A 48 -7.80 10.59 -4.42
N LEU A 49 -6.96 9.79 -3.75
CA LEU A 49 -7.40 8.88 -2.69
C LEU A 49 -7.27 9.60 -1.33
N GLU A 50 -8.29 9.51 -0.51
CA GLU A 50 -8.32 10.12 0.84
C GLU A 50 -8.35 9.02 1.90
N PHE A 51 -7.96 9.38 3.11
CA PHE A 51 -7.92 8.51 4.27
C PHE A 51 -9.29 7.92 4.59
N ASP A 52 -10.32 8.75 4.57
CA ASP A 52 -11.71 8.35 4.82
C ASP A 52 -12.19 7.27 3.83
N ASP A 53 -11.71 7.30 2.58
CA ASP A 53 -12.03 6.24 1.61
C ASP A 53 -11.49 4.89 2.09
N LEU A 54 -10.26 4.88 2.62
CA LEU A 54 -9.61 3.67 3.10
C LEU A 54 -10.27 3.13 4.37
N GLU A 55 -10.75 4.00 5.26
CA GLU A 55 -11.49 3.58 6.44
C GLU A 55 -12.88 3.03 6.09
N VAL A 56 -13.62 3.71 5.22
CA VAL A 56 -14.99 3.32 4.83
C VAL A 56 -15.00 2.05 3.98
N PHE A 57 -14.09 1.96 3.01
CA PHE A 57 -14.04 0.84 2.05
C PHE A 57 -12.99 -0.20 2.39
N GLU A 58 -12.51 -0.25 3.65
CA GLU A 58 -11.37 -1.10 4.01
C GLU A 58 -11.57 -2.56 3.60
N GLN A 59 -12.75 -3.13 3.89
CA GLN A 59 -13.06 -4.53 3.59
C GLN A 59 -13.03 -4.83 2.08
N GLN A 60 -13.34 -3.85 1.24
CA GLN A 60 -13.33 -3.96 -0.21
C GLN A 60 -11.94 -3.65 -0.80
N VAL A 61 -11.16 -2.77 -0.15
CA VAL A 61 -9.78 -2.45 -0.55
C VAL A 61 -8.82 -3.59 -0.22
N LEU A 62 -9.01 -4.29 0.91
CA LEU A 62 -8.14 -5.38 1.36
C LEU A 62 -7.92 -6.48 0.30
N PRO A 63 -8.95 -7.01 -0.37
CA PRO A 63 -8.78 -7.94 -1.49
C PRO A 63 -7.97 -7.34 -2.65
N LEU A 64 -8.19 -6.07 -3.00
CA LEU A 64 -7.50 -5.40 -4.10
C LEU A 64 -6.01 -5.26 -3.82
N VAL A 65 -5.64 -4.86 -2.60
CA VAL A 65 -4.23 -4.73 -2.22
C VAL A 65 -3.56 -6.10 -2.13
N LYS A 66 -4.27 -7.15 -1.72
CA LYS A 66 -3.75 -8.51 -1.72
C LYS A 66 -3.47 -9.00 -3.15
N GLU A 67 -4.43 -8.81 -4.05
CA GLU A 67 -4.31 -9.19 -5.46
C GLU A 67 -3.14 -8.48 -6.15
N MET A 68 -2.95 -7.18 -5.91
CA MET A 68 -1.81 -6.40 -6.42
C MET A 68 -0.47 -7.06 -6.07
N ALA A 69 -0.31 -7.47 -4.81
CA ALA A 69 0.92 -8.11 -4.34
C ALA A 69 1.13 -9.50 -4.96
N GLU A 70 0.07 -10.32 -5.00
CA GLU A 70 0.10 -11.67 -5.58
C GLU A 70 0.47 -11.65 -7.07
N ASN A 71 -0.12 -10.73 -7.84
CA ASN A 71 0.14 -10.55 -9.27
C ASN A 71 1.60 -10.19 -9.59
N LEU A 72 2.35 -9.61 -8.65
CA LEU A 72 3.79 -9.26 -8.81
C LEU A 72 4.71 -10.20 -8.01
N GLY A 73 4.18 -11.28 -7.44
CA GLY A 73 4.96 -12.21 -6.64
C GLY A 73 5.53 -11.62 -5.34
N VAL A 74 4.96 -10.53 -4.84
CA VAL A 74 5.40 -9.87 -3.60
C VAL A 74 4.66 -10.47 -2.41
N LYS A 75 5.40 -10.83 -1.36
CA LYS A 75 4.84 -11.32 -0.08
C LYS A 75 5.12 -10.28 1.02
N PRO A 76 4.30 -9.24 1.12
CA PRO A 76 4.54 -8.14 2.04
C PRO A 76 4.24 -8.58 3.48
N THR A 77 5.12 -8.20 4.40
CA THR A 77 4.84 -8.34 5.84
C THR A 77 3.96 -7.20 6.37
N VAL A 78 3.92 -6.08 5.64
CA VAL A 78 3.07 -4.93 5.96
C VAL A 78 2.53 -4.31 4.68
N THR A 79 1.26 -3.95 4.70
CA THR A 79 0.63 -3.09 3.70
C THR A 79 0.07 -1.86 4.40
N PHE A 80 0.42 -0.67 3.93
CA PHE A 80 0.00 0.58 4.56
C PHE A 80 -0.17 1.72 3.55
N ALA A 81 -1.04 2.66 3.90
CA ALA A 81 -1.13 3.95 3.25
C ALA A 81 -0.18 4.94 3.93
N ARG A 82 0.52 5.74 3.12
CA ARG A 82 1.25 6.92 3.57
C ARG A 82 0.38 8.14 3.36
N LEU A 83 0.15 8.89 4.42
CA LEU A 83 -0.62 10.12 4.40
C LEU A 83 0.30 11.32 4.16
N VAL A 84 -0.22 12.35 3.48
CA VAL A 84 0.44 13.66 3.46
C VAL A 84 0.27 14.29 4.85
N PRO A 85 1.35 14.70 5.53
CA PRO A 85 1.25 15.26 6.87
C PRO A 85 0.30 16.47 6.93
N GLY A 86 -0.64 16.44 7.88
CA GLY A 86 -1.61 17.52 8.09
C GLY A 86 -2.80 17.51 7.12
N SER A 87 -3.00 16.45 6.33
CA SER A 87 -4.19 16.29 5.49
C SER A 87 -4.72 14.86 5.52
N SER A 88 -5.87 14.65 4.91
CA SER A 88 -6.47 13.34 4.66
C SER A 88 -5.91 12.64 3.42
N ILE A 89 -5.02 13.29 2.66
CA ILE A 89 -4.59 12.80 1.34
C ILE A 89 -3.70 11.58 1.50
N VAL A 90 -4.02 10.50 0.79
CA VAL A 90 -3.15 9.34 0.65
C VAL A 90 -2.14 9.58 -0.46
N ALA A 91 -0.88 9.74 -0.09
CA ALA A 91 0.23 9.94 -1.02
C ALA A 91 0.62 8.63 -1.74
N SER A 92 0.63 7.51 -1.02
CA SER A 92 0.95 6.22 -1.61
C SER A 92 0.39 5.03 -0.82
N LEU A 93 0.16 3.93 -1.54
CA LEU A 93 -0.03 2.60 -0.94
C LEU A 93 1.29 1.83 -1.05
N ASN A 94 1.68 1.18 0.04
CA ASN A 94 2.98 0.52 0.16
C ASN A 94 2.76 -0.93 0.58
N TRP A 95 3.44 -1.85 -0.10
CA TRP A 95 3.52 -3.27 0.25
C TRP A 95 4.99 -3.57 0.52
N ARG A 96 5.34 -3.82 1.78
CA ARG A 96 6.74 -4.00 2.18
C ARG A 96 6.98 -5.33 2.87
N THR A 97 8.00 -6.02 2.40
CA THR A 97 8.66 -7.09 3.14
C THR A 97 9.73 -6.44 4.01
N LEU A 98 9.48 -6.39 5.32
CA LEU A 98 10.31 -5.70 6.29
C LEU A 98 11.51 -6.57 6.70
N CYS A 99 12.67 -5.94 6.76
CA CYS A 99 13.84 -6.53 7.40
C CYS A 99 13.69 -6.55 8.93
N PRO A 100 14.51 -7.32 9.68
CA PRO A 100 14.46 -7.37 11.13
C PRO A 100 14.63 -6.01 11.83
N ARG A 101 15.31 -5.05 11.18
CA ARG A 101 15.54 -3.71 11.72
C ARG A 101 14.29 -2.82 11.65
N CYS A 102 13.51 -2.90 10.58
CA CYS A 102 12.34 -2.03 10.36
C CYS A 102 11.05 -2.63 10.94
N TYR A 103 10.97 -3.95 11.10
CA TYR A 103 9.81 -4.63 11.69
C TYR A 103 9.34 -4.05 13.05
N PRO A 104 10.23 -3.73 14.01
CA PRO A 104 9.82 -3.19 15.31
C PRO A 104 9.05 -1.86 15.24
N GLU A 105 9.27 -1.03 14.22
CA GLU A 105 8.54 0.24 14.04
C GLU A 105 7.03 0.01 13.88
N PHE A 106 6.66 -1.07 13.20
CA PHE A 106 5.26 -1.46 12.97
C PHE A 106 4.73 -2.34 14.11
N ALA A 107 5.58 -3.20 14.68
CA ALA A 107 5.16 -4.16 15.71
C ALA A 107 4.85 -3.53 17.07
N ARG A 108 5.56 -2.46 17.43
CA ARG A 108 5.41 -1.76 18.72
C ARG A 108 4.21 -0.82 18.77
N GLY A 109 3.67 -0.43 17.62
CA GLY A 109 2.48 0.40 17.55
C GLY A 109 1.23 -0.33 18.09
N ALA A 110 0.39 0.40 18.80
CA ALA A 110 -0.97 -0.02 19.12
C ALA A 110 -1.91 0.48 18.00
N GLY A 111 -2.85 -0.37 17.57
CA GLY A 111 -3.80 -0.04 16.52
C GLY A 111 -3.18 0.00 15.11
N LYS A 112 -3.78 0.81 14.22
CA LYS A 112 -3.41 0.89 12.79
C LYS A 112 -2.47 2.04 12.44
N MET A 113 -2.17 2.94 13.38
CA MET A 113 -1.31 4.10 13.13
C MET A 113 -0.03 4.01 13.95
N PRO A 114 1.02 3.33 13.45
CA PRO A 114 2.29 3.27 14.14
C PRO A 114 2.99 4.63 14.16
N ARG A 115 2.65 5.52 13.21
CA ARG A 115 3.10 6.90 13.10
C ARG A 115 1.98 7.77 12.52
N PRO A 116 2.00 9.10 12.73
CA PRO A 116 0.98 10.01 12.19
C PRO A 116 0.89 10.02 10.66
N ASP A 117 1.98 9.68 9.95
CA ASP A 117 2.03 9.64 8.49
C ASP A 117 1.63 8.28 7.88
N LEU A 118 1.24 7.30 8.71
CA LEU A 118 1.03 5.91 8.28
C LEU A 118 -0.30 5.35 8.77
N TYR A 119 -1.05 4.73 7.86
CA TYR A 119 -2.22 3.91 8.19
C TYR A 119 -2.02 2.46 7.70
N MET A 120 -1.94 1.52 8.63
CA MET A 120 -1.77 0.09 8.33
C MET A 120 -3.09 -0.55 7.90
N LEU A 121 -3.05 -1.18 6.73
CA LEU A 121 -4.13 -2.01 6.21
C LEU A 121 -3.94 -3.48 6.60
N VAL A 122 -2.72 -3.98 6.47
CA VAL A 122 -2.36 -5.37 6.79
C VAL A 122 -1.02 -5.37 7.51
N PHE A 123 -0.90 -6.15 8.57
CA PHE A 123 0.39 -6.39 9.22
C PHE A 123 0.49 -7.83 9.70
N GLU A 124 1.44 -8.58 9.14
CA GLU A 124 1.74 -9.95 9.54
C GLU A 124 2.67 -9.92 10.75
N ARG A 125 2.08 -10.10 11.94
CA ARG A 125 2.87 -10.27 13.16
C ARG A 125 3.60 -11.61 13.11
N ARG A 126 4.93 -11.57 13.20
CA ARG A 126 5.76 -12.75 13.49
C ARG A 126 5.33 -13.28 14.86
N LYS A 127 4.90 -14.54 14.89
CA LYS A 127 4.65 -15.29 16.13
C LYS A 127 5.98 -15.66 16.78
#